data_AF-A0AAV9LX65-F1
#
_entry.id   AF-A0AAV9LX65-F1
#
_cell.length_a   1.000
_cell.length_b   1.000
_cell.length_c   1.000
_cell.angle_alpha   90.00
_cell.angle_beta   90.00
_cell.angle_gamma   90.00
#
_symmetry.space_group_name_H-M   'P 1'
#
loop_
_entity.id
_entity.type
_entity.pdbx_description
1 polymer ?
#
loop_
_entity_poly.entity_id
_entity_poly.type
_entity_poly.pdbx_seq_one_letter_code
_entity_poly.pdbx_strand_id
1 'polypeptide(L)'
;MSRQDKAKMYEKRVENIMNASQTHLVVATLLVTVTFAAGFTLPGGFDSDPNSTNKGTAILIRNTAFCAFAITDAIAFSCSAGTMFIYIFMADTRRSSKDYAEMYPLLWKLYNDAIFLQGMAMFVVVIAFVSGMYATLAHSAALAISVCIIGCTSFLIYFWVYFRGVQNLIRIEQSGET
;
A
#
# COMPACT_ATOMS: atom_id res chain seq x y z
N MET A 1 -16.72 -18.90 31.84
CA MET A 1 -15.80 -19.30 30.75
C MET A 1 -14.57 -19.96 31.36
N SER A 2 -14.28 -21.21 31.01
CA SER A 2 -13.16 -21.96 31.58
C SER A 2 -11.80 -21.47 31.04
N ARG A 3 -10.69 -21.81 31.70
CA ARG A 3 -9.33 -21.47 31.22
C ARG A 3 -9.04 -22.07 29.82
N GLN A 4 -9.57 -23.26 29.55
CA GLN A 4 -9.42 -23.92 28.25
C GLN A 4 -10.21 -23.20 27.15
N ASP A 5 -11.40 -22.67 27.46
CA ASP A 5 -12.20 -21.90 26.51
C ASP A 5 -11.49 -20.60 26.09
N LYS A 6 -10.85 -19.92 27.06
CA LYS A 6 -10.07 -18.70 26.79
C LYS A 6 -8.88 -18.96 25.86
N ALA A 7 -8.12 -20.04 26.11
CA ALA A 7 -6.96 -20.39 25.28
C ALA A 7 -7.38 -20.66 23.82
N LYS A 8 -8.43 -21.46 23.61
CA LYS A 8 -8.99 -21.74 22.28
C LYS A 8 -9.50 -20.48 21.57
N MET A 9 -10.09 -19.55 22.34
CA MET A 9 -10.57 -18.27 21.81
C MET A 9 -9.42 -17.39 21.30
N TYR A 10 -8.33 -17.25 22.07
CA TYR A 10 -7.16 -16.48 21.62
C TYR A 10 -6.46 -17.14 20.44
N GLU A 11 -6.30 -18.45 20.45
CA GLU A 11 -5.72 -19.21 19.33
C GLU A 11 -6.48 -18.92 18.02
N LYS A 12 -7.82 -19.04 18.05
CA LYS A 12 -8.68 -18.75 16.89
C LYS A 12 -8.56 -17.29 16.43
N ARG A 13 -8.49 -16.33 17.35
CA ARG A 13 -8.33 -14.91 17.00
C ARG A 13 -6.98 -14.64 16.32
N VAL A 14 -5.91 -15.20 16.87
CA VAL A 14 -4.57 -15.09 16.29
C VAL A 14 -4.52 -15.76 14.91
N GLU A 15 -5.16 -16.92 14.74
CA GLU A 15 -5.24 -17.61 13.43
C GLU A 15 -5.97 -16.75 12.39
N ASN A 16 -7.11 -16.16 12.74
CA ASN A 16 -7.83 -15.25 11.85
C ASN A 16 -6.98 -14.06 11.40
N ILE A 17 -6.25 -13.43 12.33
CA ILE A 17 -5.36 -12.29 12.03
C ILE A 17 -4.23 -12.74 11.09
N MET A 18 -3.64 -13.91 11.34
CA MET A 18 -2.56 -14.45 10.51
C MET A 18 -3.04 -14.81 9.10
N ASN A 19 -4.23 -15.39 8.97
CA ASN A 19 -4.80 -15.70 7.65
C ASN A 19 -5.09 -14.43 6.85
N ALA A 20 -5.62 -13.38 7.50
CA ALA A 20 -5.82 -12.08 6.86
C ALA A 20 -4.48 -11.42 6.48
N SER A 21 -3.47 -11.49 7.36
CA SER A 21 -2.15 -10.92 7.10
C SER A 21 -1.43 -11.56 5.91
N GLN A 22 -1.60 -12.87 5.67
CA GLN A 22 -1.06 -13.53 4.48
C GLN A 22 -1.63 -12.94 3.18
N THR A 23 -2.93 -12.64 3.15
CA THR A 23 -3.58 -12.02 1.98
C THR A 23 -3.05 -10.61 1.77
N HIS A 24 -2.95 -9.80 2.82
CA HIS A 24 -2.41 -8.45 2.72
C HIS A 24 -0.91 -8.43 2.41
N LEU A 25 -0.15 -9.42 2.87
CA LEU A 25 1.27 -9.59 2.54
C LEU A 25 1.47 -9.79 1.04
N VAL A 26 0.64 -10.61 0.38
CA VAL A 26 0.70 -10.76 -1.08
C VAL A 26 0.47 -9.40 -1.77
N VAL A 27 -0.51 -8.62 -1.31
CA VAL A 27 -0.77 -7.28 -1.86
C VAL A 27 0.41 -6.33 -1.62
N ALA A 28 1.01 -6.34 -0.43
CA ALA A 28 2.20 -5.56 -0.12
C ALA A 28 3.37 -5.92 -1.04
N THR A 29 3.66 -7.21 -1.20
CA THR A 29 4.71 -7.70 -2.10
C THR A 29 4.44 -7.30 -3.54
N LEU A 30 3.19 -7.38 -4.02
CA LEU A 30 2.82 -6.91 -5.35
C LEU A 30 3.14 -5.42 -5.52
N LEU A 31 2.75 -4.56 -4.56
CA LEU A 31 3.07 -3.14 -4.64
C LEU A 31 4.58 -2.89 -4.68
N VAL A 32 5.35 -3.53 -3.80
CA VAL A 32 6.83 -3.46 -3.79
C VAL A 32 7.39 -3.81 -5.17
N THR A 33 6.91 -4.90 -5.79
CA THR A 33 7.40 -5.33 -7.11
C THR A 33 7.03 -4.35 -8.23
N VAL A 34 5.81 -3.82 -8.22
CA VAL A 34 5.33 -2.89 -9.25
C VAL A 34 6.05 -1.56 -9.16
N THR A 35 6.20 -0.97 -7.97
CA THR A 35 6.92 0.31 -7.81
C THR A 35 8.41 0.13 -8.10
N PHE A 36 9.03 -0.97 -7.66
CA PHE A 36 10.41 -1.29 -8.01
C PHE A 36 10.60 -1.37 -9.53
N ALA A 37 9.73 -2.11 -10.24
CA ALA A 37 9.78 -2.19 -11.68
C ALA A 37 9.54 -0.82 -12.35
N ALA A 38 8.59 -0.05 -11.84
CA ALA A 38 8.28 1.29 -12.35
C ALA A 38 9.50 2.22 -12.27
N GLY A 39 10.28 2.17 -11.19
CA GLY A 39 11.52 2.96 -11.08
C GLY A 39 12.58 2.68 -12.15
N PHE A 40 12.66 1.46 -12.68
CA PHE A 40 13.66 1.06 -13.69
C PHE A 40 13.15 1.02 -15.13
N THR A 41 11.84 1.08 -15.34
CA THR A 41 11.22 0.88 -16.68
C THR A 41 10.82 2.19 -17.37
N LEU A 42 11.25 3.34 -16.84
CA LEU A 42 10.84 4.63 -17.38
C LEU A 42 11.54 4.96 -18.70
N PRO A 43 10.81 5.49 -19.69
CA PRO A 43 11.40 5.99 -20.91
C PRO A 43 12.19 7.26 -20.60
N GLY A 44 13.49 7.26 -20.87
CA GLY A 44 14.33 8.42 -20.56
C GLY A 44 15.69 8.26 -21.18
N GLY A 45 15.84 8.73 -22.42
CA GLY A 45 17.16 8.91 -23.00
C GLY A 45 17.96 9.94 -22.20
N PHE A 46 19.27 9.91 -22.39
CA PHE A 46 20.14 10.97 -21.90
C PHE A 46 20.11 12.14 -22.87
N ASP A 47 20.15 13.35 -22.34
CA ASP A 47 20.26 14.55 -23.15
C ASP A 47 21.56 14.47 -23.95
N SER A 48 21.42 14.33 -25.25
CA SER A 48 22.54 14.14 -26.19
C SER A 48 22.88 15.44 -26.92
N ASP A 49 22.16 16.53 -26.64
CA ASP A 49 22.36 17.81 -27.30
C ASP A 49 23.76 18.37 -26.96
N PRO A 50 24.64 18.57 -27.96
CA PRO A 50 25.98 19.10 -27.73
C PRO A 50 26.00 20.52 -27.17
N ASN A 51 24.89 21.27 -27.25
CA ASN A 51 24.79 22.65 -26.78
C ASN A 51 24.00 22.81 -25.47
N SER A 52 23.53 21.73 -24.85
CA SER A 52 22.83 21.81 -23.57
C SER A 52 23.81 21.73 -22.39
N THR A 53 23.58 22.55 -21.36
CA THR A 53 24.37 22.54 -20.11
C THR A 53 24.22 21.22 -19.32
N ASN A 54 23.25 20.38 -19.68
CA ASN A 54 22.85 19.17 -18.94
C ASN A 54 23.13 17.87 -19.72
N LYS A 55 24.01 17.92 -20.74
CA LYS A 55 24.41 16.78 -21.56
C LYS A 55 24.76 15.56 -20.68
N GLY A 56 24.15 14.42 -20.96
CA GLY A 56 24.32 13.18 -20.18
C GLY A 56 23.37 13.03 -18.98
N THR A 57 22.43 13.96 -18.75
CA THR A 57 21.38 13.82 -17.74
C THR A 57 20.12 13.20 -18.36
N ALA A 58 19.37 12.38 -17.61
CA ALA A 58 18.10 11.84 -18.09
C ALA A 58 17.12 12.97 -18.44
N ILE A 59 16.65 13.00 -19.69
CA ILE A 59 15.80 14.09 -20.24
C ILE A 59 14.55 14.32 -19.36
N LEU A 60 14.04 13.25 -18.76
CA LEU A 60 12.79 13.27 -18.01
C LEU A 60 12.92 13.88 -16.60
N ILE A 61 14.13 13.98 -16.03
CA ILE A 61 14.34 14.60 -14.70
C ILE A 61 14.02 16.10 -14.68
N ARG A 62 13.95 16.73 -15.86
CA ARG A 62 13.56 18.13 -16.02
C ARG A 62 12.06 18.35 -15.87
N ASN A 63 11.25 17.30 -15.92
CA ASN A 63 9.80 17.37 -15.77
C ASN A 63 9.41 17.29 -14.29
N THR A 64 8.77 18.33 -13.76
CA THR A 64 8.29 18.35 -12.36
C THR A 64 7.34 17.19 -12.04
N ALA A 65 6.50 16.77 -12.99
CA ALA A 65 5.62 15.62 -12.80
C ALA A 65 6.38 14.29 -12.69
N PHE A 66 7.53 14.18 -13.36
CA PHE A 66 8.40 13.01 -13.25
C PHE A 66 9.10 12.96 -11.89
N CYS A 67 9.58 14.10 -11.38
CA CYS A 67 10.13 14.16 -10.02
C CYS A 67 9.06 13.81 -8.98
N ALA A 68 7.82 14.29 -9.14
CA ALA A 68 6.71 13.93 -8.28
C ALA A 68 6.40 12.43 -8.35
N PHE A 69 6.39 11.84 -9.56
CA PHE A 69 6.28 10.39 -9.76
C PHE A 69 7.37 9.64 -9.00
N ALA A 70 8.65 9.98 -9.20
CA ALA A 70 9.76 9.24 -8.60
C ALA A 70 9.73 9.29 -7.06
N ILE A 71 9.41 10.45 -6.48
CA ILE A 71 9.30 10.60 -5.03
C ILE A 71 8.12 9.80 -4.48
N THR A 72 6.95 9.90 -5.12
CA THR A 72 5.76 9.18 -4.67
C THR A 72 5.90 7.67 -4.83
N ASP A 73 6.47 7.20 -5.95
CA ASP A 73 6.79 5.79 -6.17
C ASP A 73 7.75 5.23 -5.11
N ALA A 74 8.80 6.00 -4.74
CA ALA A 74 9.72 5.60 -3.67
C ALA A 74 9.07 5.55 -2.27
N ILE A 75 8.17 6.49 -1.97
CA ILE A 75 7.39 6.47 -0.73
C ILE A 75 6.47 5.24 -0.70
N ALA A 76 5.75 4.98 -1.80
CA ALA A 76 4.88 3.82 -1.94
C ALA A 76 5.65 2.49 -1.78
N PHE A 77 6.82 2.38 -2.40
CA PHE A 77 7.73 1.25 -2.25
C PHE A 77 8.12 1.05 -0.78
N SER A 78 8.56 2.13 -0.12
CA SER A 78 9.05 2.08 1.27
C SER A 78 7.94 1.72 2.26
N CYS A 79 6.74 2.28 2.11
CA CYS A 79 5.59 1.93 2.94
C CYS A 79 5.15 0.46 2.72
N SER A 80 5.14 -0.01 1.47
CA SER A 80 4.79 -1.40 1.16
C SER A 80 5.83 -2.38 1.69
N ALA A 81 7.12 -2.06 1.57
CA ALA A 81 8.21 -2.85 2.11
C ALA A 81 8.19 -2.91 3.64
N GLY A 82 7.90 -1.78 4.30
CA GLY A 82 7.69 -1.73 5.76
C GLY A 82 6.53 -2.62 6.20
N THR A 83 5.40 -2.58 5.48
CA THR A 83 4.24 -3.45 5.75
C THR A 83 4.60 -4.93 5.59
N MET A 84 5.31 -5.28 4.51
CA MET A 84 5.82 -6.63 4.28
C MET A 84 6.71 -7.10 5.43
N PHE A 85 7.59 -6.24 5.93
CA PHE A 85 8.46 -6.54 7.07
C PHE A 85 7.65 -6.80 8.35
N ILE A 86 6.61 -5.99 8.62
CA ILE A 86 5.71 -6.20 9.77
C ILE A 86 5.01 -7.56 9.69
N TYR A 87 4.48 -7.94 8.53
CA TYR A 87 3.82 -9.24 8.38
C TYR A 87 4.77 -10.43 8.55
N ILE A 88 6.01 -10.32 8.06
CA ILE A 88 7.05 -11.34 8.30
C ILE A 88 7.38 -11.40 9.80
N PHE A 89 7.52 -10.26 10.47
CA PHE A 89 7.78 -10.20 11.91
C PHE A 89 6.63 -10.80 12.74
N MET A 90 5.38 -10.58 12.34
CA MET A 90 4.21 -11.23 12.94
C MET A 90 4.27 -12.75 12.79
N ALA A 91 4.66 -13.25 11.61
CA ALA A 91 4.81 -14.68 11.36
C ALA A 91 5.93 -15.32 12.20
N ASP A 92 7.05 -14.60 12.39
CA ASP A 92 8.15 -15.06 13.23
C ASP A 92 7.76 -15.07 14.73
N THR A 93 7.09 -14.02 15.19
CA THR A 93 6.54 -13.93 16.56
C THR A 93 5.58 -15.09 16.85
N ARG A 94 4.71 -15.41 15.88
CA ARG A 94 3.78 -16.54 15.95
C ARG A 94 4.49 -17.89 16.08
N ARG A 95 5.66 -18.03 15.46
CA ARG A 95 6.46 -19.27 15.52
C ARG A 95 7.20 -19.41 16.84
N SER A 96 7.68 -18.30 17.41
CA SER A 96 8.47 -18.29 18.65
C SER A 96 7.61 -18.46 19.90
N SER A 97 6.39 -17.91 19.93
CA SER A 97 5.54 -17.89 21.12
C SER A 97 4.44 -18.94 21.06
N LYS A 98 4.35 -19.78 22.10
CA LYS A 98 3.26 -20.76 22.28
C LYS A 98 2.08 -20.21 23.10
N ASP A 99 2.26 -19.06 23.75
CA ASP A 99 1.25 -18.47 24.62
C ASP A 99 0.41 -17.41 23.87
N TYR A 100 -0.75 -17.83 23.39
CA TYR A 100 -1.61 -17.01 22.52
C TYR A 100 -2.20 -15.78 23.23
N ALA A 101 -2.41 -15.85 24.55
CA ALA A 101 -3.05 -14.79 25.31
C ALA A 101 -2.15 -13.55 25.45
N GLU A 102 -0.85 -13.74 25.69
CA GLU A 102 0.13 -12.65 25.80
C GLU A 102 0.55 -12.08 24.45
N MET A 103 0.59 -12.93 23.42
CA MET A 103 0.99 -12.53 22.06
C MET A 103 -0.10 -11.76 21.32
N TYR A 104 -1.38 -12.07 21.55
CA TYR A 104 -2.52 -11.45 20.87
C TYR A 104 -2.50 -9.90 20.85
N PRO A 105 -2.32 -9.19 21.98
CA PRO A 105 -2.34 -7.72 21.98
C PRO A 105 -1.19 -7.12 21.15
N LEU A 106 -0.03 -7.77 21.09
CA LEU A 106 1.10 -7.32 20.26
C LEU A 106 0.79 -7.50 18.77
N LEU A 107 0.32 -8.69 18.38
CA LEU A 107 -0.08 -8.96 16.99
C LEU A 107 -1.21 -8.05 16.51
N TRP A 108 -2.18 -7.76 17.38
CA TRP A 108 -3.28 -6.86 17.07
C TRP A 108 -2.79 -5.43 16.78
N LYS A 109 -1.84 -4.90 17.56
CA LYS A 109 -1.25 -3.59 17.30
C LYS A 109 -0.50 -3.57 15.97
N LEU A 110 0.42 -4.52 15.78
CA LEU A 110 1.19 -4.65 14.53
C LEU A 110 0.30 -4.80 13.30
N TYR A 111 -0.78 -5.57 13.41
CA TYR A 111 -1.74 -5.76 12.32
C TYR A 111 -2.44 -4.46 11.93
N ASN A 112 -2.89 -3.67 12.91
CA ASN A 112 -3.51 -2.37 12.64
C ASN A 112 -2.52 -1.39 12.03
N ASP A 113 -1.29 -1.33 12.55
CA ASP A 113 -0.22 -0.48 12.01
C ASP A 113 0.12 -0.86 10.56
N ALA A 114 0.18 -2.16 10.26
CA ALA A 114 0.39 -2.68 8.91
C ALA A 114 -0.76 -2.31 7.96
N ILE A 115 -2.03 -2.47 8.37
CA ILE A 115 -3.17 -2.05 7.55
C ILE A 115 -3.11 -0.55 7.24
N PHE A 116 -2.79 0.27 8.25
CA PHE A 116 -2.69 1.71 8.06
C PHE A 116 -1.59 2.06 7.05
N LEU A 117 -0.40 1.49 7.22
CA LEU A 117 0.73 1.72 6.32
C LEU A 117 0.46 1.21 4.89
N GLN A 118 -0.18 0.05 4.77
CA GLN A 118 -0.60 -0.51 3.48
C GLN A 118 -1.64 0.36 2.78
N GLY A 119 -2.59 0.94 3.54
CA GLY A 119 -3.57 1.89 3.03
C GLY A 119 -2.91 3.17 2.51
N MET A 120 -1.93 3.71 3.26
CA MET A 120 -1.13 4.85 2.81
C MET A 120 -0.36 4.51 1.53
N ALA A 121 0.25 3.32 1.45
CA ALA A 121 0.96 2.88 0.26
C ALA A 121 0.03 2.83 -0.96
N MET A 122 -1.15 2.23 -0.84
CA MET A 122 -2.14 2.19 -1.92
C MET A 122 -2.53 3.59 -2.41
N PHE A 123 -2.72 4.55 -1.50
CA PHE A 123 -3.02 5.92 -1.87
C PHE A 123 -1.88 6.58 -2.66
N VAL A 124 -0.64 6.41 -2.17
CA VAL A 124 0.54 7.00 -2.81
C VAL A 124 0.82 6.36 -4.18
N VAL A 125 0.58 5.06 -4.37
CA VAL A 125 0.70 4.39 -5.68
C VAL A 125 -0.22 5.01 -6.72
N VAL A 126 -1.45 5.40 -6.34
CA VAL A 126 -2.37 6.07 -7.28
C VAL A 126 -1.82 7.45 -7.69
N ILE A 127 -1.27 8.21 -6.74
CA ILE A 127 -0.64 9.51 -7.03
C ILE A 127 0.58 9.33 -7.93
N ALA A 128 1.41 8.33 -7.67
CA ALA A 128 2.55 7.98 -8.51
C ALA A 128 2.05 7.66 -9.92
N PHE A 129 1.11 6.74 -10.08
CA PHE A 129 0.56 6.38 -11.37
C PHE A 129 0.06 7.59 -12.17
N VAL A 130 -0.73 8.47 -11.54
CA VAL A 130 -1.22 9.71 -12.19
C VAL A 130 -0.07 10.63 -12.61
N SER A 131 0.90 10.84 -11.72
CA SER A 131 2.05 11.72 -11.98
C SER A 131 2.95 11.16 -13.10
N GLY A 132 3.17 9.84 -13.12
CA GLY A 132 3.97 9.16 -14.14
C GLY A 132 3.29 9.18 -15.51
N MET A 133 1.96 8.98 -15.54
CA MET A 133 1.18 9.14 -16.76
C MET A 133 1.24 10.59 -17.27
N TYR A 134 1.10 11.59 -16.39
CA TYR A 134 1.24 13.00 -16.78
C TYR A 134 2.64 13.32 -17.33
N ALA A 135 3.69 12.76 -16.72
CA ALA A 135 5.06 12.95 -17.14
C ALA A 135 5.37 12.36 -18.52
N THR A 136 4.81 11.19 -18.82
CA THR A 136 5.04 10.46 -20.08
C THR A 136 4.16 10.94 -21.23
N LEU A 137 2.93 11.39 -20.95
CA LEU A 137 1.97 11.88 -21.95
C LEU A 137 2.01 13.41 -22.14
N ALA A 138 3.17 14.05 -21.90
CA ALA A 138 3.34 15.51 -21.95
C ALA A 138 2.88 16.19 -23.27
N HIS A 139 2.71 15.43 -24.36
CA HIS A 139 2.24 15.95 -25.66
C HIS A 139 0.70 15.91 -25.83
N SER A 140 -0.07 15.18 -25.00
CA SER A 140 -1.54 15.11 -25.11
C SER A 140 -2.21 15.23 -23.74
N ALA A 141 -2.50 16.47 -23.34
CA ALA A 141 -3.16 16.80 -22.08
C ALA A 141 -4.54 16.13 -21.92
N ALA A 142 -5.25 15.84 -23.01
CA ALA A 142 -6.56 15.18 -22.98
C ALA A 142 -6.51 13.77 -22.39
N LEU A 143 -5.45 13.01 -22.70
CA LEU A 143 -5.30 11.64 -22.18
C LEU A 143 -4.93 11.66 -20.69
N ALA A 144 -4.06 12.58 -20.27
CA ALA A 144 -3.72 12.74 -18.85
C ALA A 144 -4.95 13.14 -18.02
N ILE A 145 -5.77 14.07 -18.52
CA ILE A 145 -7.04 14.46 -17.88
C ILE A 145 -7.99 13.27 -17.77
N SER A 146 -8.13 12.47 -18.83
CA SER A 146 -9.00 11.28 -18.81
C SER A 146 -8.56 10.25 -17.76
N VAL A 147 -7.25 10.00 -17.64
CA VAL A 147 -6.66 9.08 -16.65
C VAL A 147 -6.84 9.62 -15.23
N CYS A 148 -6.65 10.94 -15.03
CA CYS A 148 -6.94 11.59 -13.75
C CYS A 148 -8.40 11.41 -13.35
N ILE A 149 -9.35 11.62 -14.26
CA ILE A 149 -10.78 11.49 -13.97
C ILE A 149 -11.13 10.04 -13.62
N ILE A 150 -10.65 9.06 -14.38
CA ILE A 150 -10.90 7.64 -14.11
C ILE A 150 -10.29 7.22 -12.77
N GLY A 151 -9.06 7.65 -12.48
CA GLY A 151 -8.34 7.36 -11.25
C GLY A 151 -9.01 7.97 -10.02
N CYS A 152 -9.28 9.28 -10.05
CA CYS A 152 -9.95 9.99 -8.95
C CYS A 152 -11.36 9.44 -8.70
N THR A 153 -12.13 9.20 -9.75
CA THR A 153 -13.51 8.70 -9.62
C THR A 153 -13.53 7.29 -9.04
N SER A 154 -12.67 6.39 -9.54
CA SER A 154 -12.57 5.03 -9.00
C SER A 154 -12.12 5.03 -7.54
N PHE A 155 -11.13 5.86 -7.19
CA PHE A 155 -10.63 5.93 -5.82
C PHE A 155 -11.68 6.46 -4.83
N LEU A 156 -12.42 7.50 -5.20
CA LEU A 156 -13.51 8.04 -4.38
C LEU A 156 -14.62 7.00 -4.16
N ILE A 157 -14.96 6.23 -5.19
CA ILE A 157 -15.94 5.13 -5.08
C ILE A 157 -15.43 4.03 -4.14
N TYR A 158 -14.17 3.59 -4.31
CA TYR A 158 -13.60 2.55 -3.45
C TYR A 158 -13.49 2.99 -2.00
N PHE A 159 -13.04 4.22 -1.75
CA PHE A 159 -12.99 4.79 -0.41
C PHE A 159 -14.38 4.90 0.20
N TRP A 160 -15.37 5.35 -0.56
CA TRP A 160 -16.75 5.48 -0.09
C TRP A 160 -17.36 4.12 0.24
N VAL A 161 -17.18 3.11 -0.62
CA VAL A 161 -17.65 1.73 -0.38
C VAL A 161 -16.97 1.13 0.85
N TYR A 162 -15.65 1.29 0.98
CA TYR A 162 -14.89 0.82 2.13
C TYR A 162 -15.39 1.47 3.43
N PHE A 163 -15.54 2.80 3.44
CA PHE A 163 -16.06 3.52 4.59
C PHE A 163 -17.48 3.09 4.96
N ARG A 164 -18.37 2.94 3.97
CA ARG A 164 -19.73 2.43 4.20
C ARG A 164 -19.72 1.02 4.78
N GLY A 165 -18.85 0.14 4.27
CA GLY A 165 -18.67 -1.22 4.76
C GLY A 165 -18.23 -1.24 6.23
N VAL A 166 -17.24 -0.42 6.58
CA VAL A 166 -16.76 -0.27 7.96
C VAL A 166 -17.87 0.26 8.88
N GLN A 167 -18.60 1.30 8.47
CA GLN A 167 -19.72 1.82 9.26
C GLN A 167 -20.83 0.78 9.46
N ASN A 168 -21.12 -0.02 8.43
CA ASN A 168 -22.11 -1.09 8.53
C ASN A 168 -21.65 -2.21 9.48
N LEU A 169 -20.37 -2.58 9.46
CA LEU A 169 -19.80 -3.57 10.39
C LEU A 169 -19.85 -3.07 11.84
N ILE A 170 -19.45 -1.82 12.10
CA ILE A 170 -19.56 -1.20 13.43
C ILE A 170 -21.01 -1.20 13.92
N ARG A 171 -21.96 -0.92 13.02
CA ARG A 171 -23.39 -0.93 13.34
C ARG A 171 -23.90 -2.33 13.69
N ILE A 172 -23.42 -3.37 13.00
CA ILE A 172 -23.79 -4.77 13.26
C ILE A 172 -23.19 -5.25 14.59
N GLU A 173 -21.94 -4.89 14.88
CA GLU A 173 -21.27 -5.27 16.13
C GLU A 173 -21.94 -4.63 17.35
N GLN A 174 -22.45 -3.39 17.21
CA GLN A 174 -23.28 -2.73 18.23
C GLN A 174 -24.70 -3.32 18.36
N SER A 175 -25.26 -3.91 17.30
CA SER A 175 -26.61 -4.52 17.32
C SER A 175 -26.61 -5.99 17.76
N GLY A 176 -25.46 -6.66 17.74
CA GLY A 176 -25.31 -8.04 18.22
C GLY A 176 -25.12 -8.13 19.74
N GLU A 177 -24.89 -7.00 20.42
CA GLU A 177 -24.71 -6.90 21.88
C GLU A 177 -26.00 -6.47 22.63
N THR A 178 -27.12 -6.23 21.93
CA THR A 178 -28.46 -5.91 22.51
C THR A 178 -29.44 -7.06 22.31
#